data_AF-A0A6L4ZPK2-F1
#
_entry.id   AF-A0A6L4ZPK2-F1
#
_cell.length_a   1.000
_cell.length_b   1.000
_cell.length_c   1.000
_cell.angle_alpha   90.00
_cell.angle_beta   90.00
_cell.angle_gamma   90.00
#
_symmetry.space_group_name_H-M   'P 1'
#
loop_
_entity.id
_entity.type
_entity.pdbx_description
1 polymer ?
#
loop_
_entity_poly.entity_id
_entity_poly.type
_entity_poly.pdbx_seq_one_letter_code
_entity_poly.pdbx_strand_id
1 'polypeptide(L)'
;EYIFPGSLGWSELEGVANRQDYDLSAHSKDIPEADLERLKLLKNTDSVQKLDYFDEQYVDQETNKKGARYIPYVIEPSAGADRATLAFLCEAYNEELVSEPKESDLTQLREACALAAKNLEKKVAEAEKQKAKAGETKVDAKESPTLEQLKAISEGLAKAVDGLPKTLLAFEDVCNMPGADRLDVLKKTRPIAAKLCDEYTRVVLKLHPQLAPIKVAVFPLKKNEPRIVEVAKKIRHDLQPYLRIVYDDTAGIGKLYRRQDEIGTPFCITVDFQTLEDNTVTVRERDTMQQERVAITQLASHLCQKIGLSIF
;
A
#
# COMPACT_ATOMS: atom_id res chain seq x y z
N GLU A 1 -9.06 13.63 -2.34
CA GLU A 1 -9.67 12.33 -1.99
C GLU A 1 -8.79 11.19 -2.50
N TYR A 2 -8.98 9.98 -1.98
CA TYR A 2 -8.32 8.74 -2.43
C TYR A 2 -9.37 7.62 -2.53
N ILE A 3 -9.20 6.70 -3.49
CA ILE A 3 -10.07 5.53 -3.66
C ILE A 3 -9.51 4.34 -2.89
N PHE A 4 -10.00 4.12 -1.67
CA PHE A 4 -9.61 2.96 -0.87
C PHE A 4 -10.29 1.68 -1.37
N PRO A 5 -9.65 0.52 -1.22
CA PRO A 5 -10.21 -0.76 -1.64
C PRO A 5 -11.45 -1.16 -0.82
N GLY A 6 -12.26 -2.04 -1.41
CA GLY A 6 -13.43 -2.62 -0.75
C GLY A 6 -14.55 -1.60 -0.51
N SER A 7 -15.21 -1.68 0.64
CA SER A 7 -16.37 -0.84 0.96
C SER A 7 -16.01 0.59 1.37
N LEU A 8 -14.72 0.93 1.50
CA LEU A 8 -14.28 2.28 1.86
C LEU A 8 -14.42 3.28 0.71
N GLY A 9 -14.11 2.86 -0.53
CA GLY A 9 -14.30 3.66 -1.73
C GLY A 9 -13.63 5.04 -1.67
N TRP A 10 -14.23 6.03 -2.35
CA TRP A 10 -13.76 7.42 -2.30
C TRP A 10 -13.89 7.99 -0.89
N SER A 11 -12.76 8.40 -0.33
CA SER A 11 -12.70 9.03 0.98
C SER A 11 -11.75 10.22 0.98
N GLU A 12 -12.01 11.15 1.91
CA GLU A 12 -11.18 12.34 2.11
C GLU A 12 -9.77 11.96 2.59
N LEU A 13 -8.76 12.64 2.04
CA LEU A 13 -7.34 12.47 2.39
C LEU A 13 -6.77 13.75 3.02
N GLU A 14 -7.08 14.88 2.38
CA GLU A 14 -6.69 16.22 2.75
C GLU A 14 -7.82 17.17 2.38
N GLY A 15 -8.10 18.13 3.28
CA GLY A 15 -9.01 19.23 3.06
C GLY A 15 -8.24 20.54 3.00
N VAL A 16 -8.56 21.40 2.04
CA VAL A 16 -8.01 22.76 1.96
C VAL A 16 -9.14 23.75 2.18
N ALA A 17 -9.17 24.34 3.37
CA ALA A 17 -10.22 25.27 3.78
C ALA A 17 -9.77 26.73 3.69
N ASN A 18 -10.70 27.62 3.37
CA ASN A 18 -10.53 29.06 3.58
C ASN A 18 -11.36 29.45 4.82
N ARG A 19 -10.67 29.65 5.94
CA ARG A 19 -11.28 29.96 7.24
C ARG A 19 -11.43 31.46 7.48
N GLN A 20 -10.99 32.26 6.53
CA GLN A 20 -10.94 33.71 6.63
C GLN A 20 -10.27 34.11 7.95
N ASP A 21 -10.82 35.08 8.67
CA ASP A 21 -10.29 35.60 9.91
C ASP A 21 -10.93 35.01 11.18
N TYR A 22 -11.75 33.96 11.05
CA TYR A 22 -12.52 33.40 12.17
C TYR A 22 -11.64 32.99 13.36
N ASP A 23 -10.63 32.14 13.12
CA ASP A 23 -9.82 31.55 14.20
C ASP A 23 -9.02 32.61 14.94
N LEU A 24 -8.40 33.54 14.22
CA LEU A 24 -7.65 34.63 14.82
C LEU A 24 -8.56 35.58 15.59
N SER A 25 -9.75 35.89 15.06
CA SER A 25 -10.72 36.76 15.73
C SER A 25 -11.25 36.14 17.01
N ALA A 26 -11.52 34.83 17.03
CA ALA A 26 -11.99 34.12 18.22
C ALA A 26 -10.96 34.13 19.37
N HIS A 27 -9.66 34.21 19.05
CA HIS A 27 -8.57 34.16 20.02
C HIS A 27 -7.89 35.52 20.29
N SER A 28 -8.25 36.57 19.57
CA SER A 28 -7.67 37.91 19.72
C SER A 28 -8.47 38.78 20.70
N LYS A 29 -7.78 39.74 21.34
CA LYS A 29 -8.44 40.80 22.11
C LYS A 29 -8.91 41.95 21.21
N ASP A 30 -9.82 42.76 21.75
CA ASP A 30 -10.32 44.02 21.16
C ASP A 30 -10.80 43.89 19.70
N ILE A 31 -11.51 42.81 19.38
CA ILE A 31 -12.17 42.65 18.08
C ILE A 31 -13.35 43.63 17.95
N PRO A 32 -13.52 44.33 16.80
CA PRO A 32 -14.66 45.19 16.56
C PRO A 32 -16.00 44.46 16.70
N GLU A 33 -17.01 45.13 17.29
CA GLU A 33 -18.34 44.54 17.51
C GLU A 33 -18.98 44.05 16.19
N ALA A 34 -18.77 44.78 15.10
CA ALA A 34 -19.24 44.39 13.76
C ALA A 34 -18.61 43.08 13.26
N ASP A 35 -17.33 42.83 13.57
CA ASP A 35 -16.66 41.58 13.21
C ASP A 35 -17.09 40.42 14.11
N LEU A 36 -17.31 40.67 15.40
CA LEU A 36 -17.90 39.69 16.31
C LEU A 36 -19.30 39.25 15.83
N GLU A 37 -20.13 40.21 15.39
CA GLU A 37 -21.45 39.91 14.83
C GLU A 37 -21.35 39.13 13.51
N ARG A 38 -20.51 39.59 12.57
CA ARG A 38 -20.28 38.91 11.27
C ARG A 38 -19.85 37.46 11.46
N LEU A 39 -18.91 37.22 12.38
CA LEU A 39 -18.34 35.90 12.65
C LEU A 39 -19.15 35.09 13.66
N LYS A 40 -20.23 35.65 14.23
CA LYS A 40 -21.05 35.03 15.29
C LYS A 40 -20.22 34.59 16.49
N LEU A 41 -19.27 35.43 16.90
CA LEU A 41 -18.36 35.20 18.02
C LEU A 41 -18.79 35.99 19.25
N LEU A 42 -18.50 35.44 20.43
CA LEU A 42 -18.54 36.21 21.67
C LEU A 42 -17.18 36.88 21.87
N LYS A 43 -17.18 38.06 22.51
CA LYS A 43 -15.94 38.74 22.87
C LYS A 43 -15.11 37.85 23.80
N ASN A 44 -13.88 37.56 23.40
CA ASN A 44 -12.93 36.85 24.24
C ASN A 44 -12.40 37.77 25.35
N THR A 45 -12.75 37.49 26.62
CA THR A 45 -12.35 38.28 27.78
C THR A 45 -11.00 37.91 28.35
N ASP A 46 -10.46 36.76 27.96
CA ASP A 46 -9.23 36.19 28.54
C ASP A 46 -8.00 36.49 27.67
N SER A 47 -8.21 36.84 26.39
CA SER A 47 -7.12 37.17 25.50
C SER A 47 -6.42 38.47 25.90
N VAL A 48 -5.09 38.39 26.05
CA VAL A 48 -4.24 39.53 26.44
C VAL A 48 -3.49 40.14 25.25
N GLN A 49 -3.60 39.56 24.06
CA GLN A 49 -2.88 39.98 22.85
C GLN A 49 -3.81 40.18 21.65
N LYS A 50 -3.42 41.10 20.77
CA LYS A 50 -4.07 41.28 19.46
C LYS A 50 -3.37 40.37 18.46
N LEU A 51 -4.13 39.55 17.75
CA LEU A 51 -3.63 38.67 16.70
C LEU A 51 -3.84 39.34 15.33
N ASP A 52 -3.29 40.54 15.19
CA ASP A 52 -3.34 41.35 13.97
C ASP A 52 -1.98 41.44 13.29
N TYR A 53 -1.99 41.76 12.00
CA TYR A 53 -0.79 41.98 11.19
C TYR A 53 -0.77 43.43 10.70
N PHE A 54 0.42 44.04 10.71
CA PHE A 54 0.63 45.35 10.09
C PHE A 54 1.28 45.15 8.73
N ASP A 55 0.59 45.55 7.68
CA ASP A 55 1.10 45.56 6.31
C ASP A 55 1.45 46.98 5.90
N GLU A 56 2.75 47.24 5.74
CA GLU A 56 3.30 48.52 5.29
C GLU A 56 2.95 48.86 3.83
N GLN A 57 2.67 47.85 3.01
CA GLN A 57 2.36 48.00 1.59
C GLN A 57 0.87 48.19 1.33
N TYR A 58 0.03 47.78 2.28
CA TYR A 58 -1.41 47.97 2.17
C TYR A 58 -1.76 49.45 2.10
N VAL A 59 -2.56 49.82 1.11
CA VAL A 59 -3.13 51.17 0.97
C VAL A 59 -4.54 51.13 1.53
N ASP A 60 -4.72 51.79 2.67
CA ASP A 60 -6.01 51.91 3.33
C ASP A 60 -7.00 52.63 2.39
N GLN A 61 -8.13 51.98 2.12
CA GLN A 61 -9.09 52.46 1.12
C GLN A 61 -9.87 53.69 1.59
N GLU A 62 -9.96 53.93 2.90
CA GLU A 62 -10.66 55.09 3.47
C GLU A 62 -9.74 56.31 3.56
N THR A 63 -8.46 56.09 3.89
CA THR A 63 -7.50 57.18 4.15
C THR A 63 -6.49 57.40 3.01
N ASN A 64 -6.42 56.49 2.03
CA ASN A 64 -5.45 56.46 0.93
C ASN A 64 -3.98 56.53 1.40
N LYS A 65 -3.71 56.09 2.63
CA LYS A 65 -2.37 56.06 3.23
C LYS A 65 -1.82 54.64 3.21
N LYS A 66 -0.50 54.53 3.13
CA LYS A 66 0.21 53.26 3.27
C LYS A 66 0.29 52.86 4.74
N GLY A 67 0.16 51.55 5.00
CA GLY A 67 0.20 50.99 6.33
C GLY A 67 -1.19 50.81 6.90
N ALA A 68 -1.62 49.56 7.09
CA ALA A 68 -2.81 49.24 7.87
C ALA A 68 -2.61 48.00 8.74
N ARG A 69 -3.33 47.95 9.85
CA ARG A 69 -3.46 46.76 10.68
C ARG A 69 -4.75 46.03 10.34
N TYR A 70 -4.67 44.72 10.10
CA TYR A 70 -5.84 43.87 9.86
C TYR A 70 -5.60 42.47 10.41
N ILE A 71 -6.68 41.70 10.55
CA ILE A 71 -6.60 40.29 10.91
C ILE A 71 -6.50 39.49 9.60
N PRO A 72 -5.41 38.74 9.37
CA PRO A 72 -5.22 38.05 8.11
C PRO A 72 -6.18 36.87 7.96
N TYR A 73 -6.48 36.55 6.70
CA TYR A 73 -7.26 35.36 6.38
C TYR A 73 -6.36 34.13 6.41
N VAL A 74 -6.90 33.03 6.94
CA VAL A 74 -6.22 31.75 7.10
C VAL A 74 -6.71 30.77 6.03
N ILE A 75 -5.76 30.29 5.22
CA ILE A 75 -5.94 29.11 4.38
C ILE A 75 -5.36 27.92 5.14
N GLU A 76 -6.17 26.89 5.36
CA GLU A 76 -5.84 25.73 6.18
C GLU A 76 -5.85 24.46 5.33
N PRO A 77 -4.70 24.00 4.83
CA PRO A 77 -4.49 22.63 4.40
C PRO A 77 -4.37 21.72 5.62
N SER A 78 -5.23 20.71 5.71
CA SER A 78 -5.25 19.73 6.79
C SER A 78 -5.32 18.32 6.22
N ALA A 79 -4.27 17.54 6.44
CA ALA A 79 -4.14 16.17 5.95
C ALA A 79 -4.06 15.17 7.12
N GLY A 80 -4.75 14.03 6.98
CA GLY A 80 -4.70 12.96 7.98
C GLY A 80 -3.49 12.05 7.77
N ALA A 81 -2.51 12.09 8.68
CA ALA A 81 -1.30 11.28 8.58
C ALA A 81 -1.58 9.76 8.50
N ASP A 82 -2.55 9.26 9.29
CA ASP A 82 -2.94 7.85 9.26
C ASP A 82 -3.60 7.47 7.93
N ARG A 83 -4.46 8.34 7.38
CA ARG A 83 -5.11 8.11 6.08
C ARG A 83 -4.10 8.16 4.95
N ALA A 84 -3.16 9.09 4.98
CA ALA A 84 -2.06 9.15 4.02
C ALA A 84 -1.19 7.88 4.08
N THR A 85 -0.86 7.41 5.28
CA THR A 85 -0.12 6.17 5.47
C THR A 85 -0.87 4.97 4.89
N LEU A 86 -2.17 4.84 5.17
CA LEU A 86 -3.00 3.78 4.60
C LEU A 86 -3.06 3.88 3.07
N ALA A 87 -3.22 5.08 2.52
CA ALA A 87 -3.26 5.29 1.07
C ALA A 87 -1.94 4.85 0.41
N PHE A 88 -0.78 5.18 1.00
CA PHE A 88 0.50 4.70 0.49
C PHE A 88 0.66 3.18 0.58
N LEU A 89 0.15 2.54 1.64
CA LEU A 89 0.16 1.08 1.76
C LEU A 89 -0.75 0.42 0.73
N CYS A 90 -1.96 0.95 0.52
CA CYS A 90 -2.89 0.46 -0.50
C CYS A 90 -2.30 0.59 -1.91
N GLU A 91 -1.71 1.74 -2.24
CA GLU A 91 -1.10 1.98 -3.55
C GLU A 91 0.16 1.13 -3.78
N ALA A 92 0.95 0.90 -2.73
CA ALA A 92 2.16 0.11 -2.82
C ALA A 92 1.89 -1.40 -2.86
N TYR A 93 0.77 -1.87 -2.32
CA TYR A 93 0.46 -3.30 -2.26
C TYR A 93 0.29 -3.89 -3.65
N ASN A 94 1.13 -4.87 -3.97
CA ASN A 94 1.03 -5.60 -5.22
C ASN A 94 1.27 -7.09 -5.03
N GLU A 95 0.58 -7.87 -5.84
CA GLU A 95 0.78 -9.30 -5.96
C GLU A 95 1.20 -9.61 -7.40
N GLU A 96 2.29 -10.36 -7.56
CA GLU A 96 2.93 -10.54 -8.86
C GLU A 96 3.35 -11.99 -9.07
N LEU A 97 3.22 -12.46 -10.31
CA LEU A 97 3.88 -13.70 -10.73
C LEU A 97 5.39 -13.49 -10.77
N VAL A 98 6.13 -14.35 -10.06
CA VAL A 98 7.61 -14.37 -10.08
C VAL A 98 8.17 -15.31 -11.13
N SER A 99 7.40 -16.31 -11.54
CA SER A 99 7.76 -17.28 -12.57
C SER A 99 6.51 -17.93 -13.12
N GLU A 100 6.56 -18.40 -14.36
CA GLU A 100 5.42 -19.10 -14.98
C GLU A 100 5.22 -20.48 -14.33
N PRO A 101 3.98 -20.82 -13.92
CA PRO A 101 3.64 -22.15 -13.44
C PRO A 101 3.90 -23.22 -14.50
N LYS A 102 4.35 -24.40 -14.06
CA LYS A 102 4.52 -25.55 -14.97
C LYS A 102 3.19 -26.01 -15.52
N GLU A 103 3.19 -26.45 -16.78
CA GLU A 103 1.97 -26.92 -17.46
C GLU A 103 1.31 -28.12 -16.75
N SER A 104 2.10 -28.99 -16.11
CA SER A 104 1.59 -30.10 -15.30
C SER A 104 0.73 -29.63 -14.12
N ASP A 105 1.13 -28.51 -13.51
CA ASP A 105 0.48 -27.97 -12.33
C ASP A 105 -0.79 -27.20 -12.73
N LEU A 106 -0.73 -26.46 -13.84
CA LEU A 106 -1.88 -25.78 -14.43
C LEU A 106 -2.97 -26.75 -14.90
N THR A 107 -2.58 -27.92 -15.41
CA THR A 107 -3.55 -28.94 -15.86
C THR A 107 -4.48 -29.36 -14.72
N GLN A 108 -3.92 -29.63 -13.52
CA GLN A 108 -4.72 -29.99 -12.35
C GLN A 108 -5.68 -28.87 -11.93
N LEU A 109 -5.22 -27.62 -12.00
CA LEU A 109 -6.07 -26.46 -11.72
C LEU A 109 -7.20 -26.35 -12.75
N ARG A 110 -6.91 -26.47 -14.05
CA ARG A 110 -7.92 -26.39 -15.12
C ARG A 110 -8.99 -27.47 -14.98
N GLU A 111 -8.60 -28.71 -14.68
CA GLU A 111 -9.54 -29.82 -14.45
C GLU A 111 -10.45 -29.55 -13.24
N ALA A 112 -9.87 -29.09 -12.12
CA ALA A 112 -10.65 -28.72 -10.93
C ALA A 112 -11.63 -27.57 -11.23
N CYS A 113 -11.19 -26.56 -11.98
CA CYS A 113 -12.02 -25.43 -12.40
C CYS A 113 -13.14 -25.84 -13.34
N ALA A 114 -12.88 -26.73 -14.31
CA ALA A 114 -13.90 -27.23 -15.23
C ALA A 114 -15.02 -27.98 -14.48
N LEU A 115 -14.65 -28.78 -13.47
CA LEU A 115 -15.63 -29.43 -12.60
C LEU A 115 -16.43 -28.41 -11.77
N ALA A 116 -15.76 -27.40 -11.21
CA ALA A 116 -16.41 -26.33 -10.45
C ALA A 116 -17.39 -25.53 -11.33
N ALA A 117 -16.99 -25.15 -12.54
CA ALA A 117 -17.81 -24.43 -13.52
C ALA A 117 -19.08 -25.20 -13.88
N LYS A 118 -18.96 -26.49 -14.21
CA LYS A 118 -20.13 -27.35 -14.52
C LYS A 118 -21.12 -27.44 -13.35
N ASN A 119 -20.62 -27.44 -12.12
CA ASN A 119 -21.49 -27.47 -10.94
C ASN A 119 -22.11 -26.09 -10.65
N LEU A 120 -21.38 -25.00 -10.89
CA LEU A 120 -21.91 -23.64 -10.81
C LEU A 120 -23.03 -23.41 -11.81
N GLU A 121 -22.87 -23.83 -13.07
CA GLU A 121 -23.92 -23.75 -14.10
C GLU A 121 -25.22 -24.44 -13.66
N LYS A 122 -25.12 -25.63 -13.05
CA LYS A 122 -26.30 -26.32 -12.49
C LYS A 122 -26.96 -25.52 -11.38
N LYS A 123 -26.17 -25.00 -10.43
CA LYS A 123 -26.68 -24.17 -9.32
C LYS A 123 -27.32 -22.87 -9.82
N VAL A 124 -26.75 -22.23 -10.84
CA VAL A 124 -27.33 -21.05 -11.49
C VAL A 124 -28.67 -21.40 -12.11
N ALA A 125 -28.75 -22.49 -12.90
CA ALA A 125 -29.99 -22.91 -13.52
C ALA A 125 -31.09 -23.30 -12.51
N GLU A 126 -30.72 -23.89 -11.37
CA GLU A 126 -31.65 -24.18 -10.26
C GLU A 126 -32.16 -22.89 -9.61
N ALA A 127 -31.28 -21.94 -9.32
CA ALA A 127 -31.63 -20.64 -8.74
C ALA A 127 -32.51 -19.79 -9.67
N GLU A 128 -32.27 -19.84 -10.99
CA GLU A 128 -33.13 -19.18 -11.99
C GLU A 128 -34.54 -19.77 -12.01
N LYS A 129 -34.66 -21.10 -11.97
CA LYS A 129 -35.97 -21.78 -11.90
C LYS A 129 -36.72 -21.48 -10.61
N GLN A 130 -36.01 -21.35 -9.48
CA GLN A 130 -36.60 -20.99 -8.19
C GLN A 130 -37.09 -19.53 -8.20
N LYS A 131 -36.29 -18.60 -8.73
CA LYS A 131 -36.68 -17.18 -8.89
C LYS A 131 -37.87 -17.00 -9.83
N ALA A 132 -37.99 -17.84 -10.88
CA ALA A 132 -39.13 -17.83 -11.79
C ALA A 132 -40.44 -18.40 -11.17
N LYS A 133 -40.33 -19.25 -10.14
CA LYS A 133 -41.48 -19.86 -9.44
C LYS A 133 -41.93 -19.09 -8.21
N ALA A 134 -41.01 -18.40 -7.53
CA ALA A 134 -41.29 -17.56 -6.38
C ALA A 134 -41.33 -16.09 -6.83
N GLY A 135 -42.50 -15.58 -7.18
CA GLY A 135 -42.70 -14.14 -7.31
C GLY A 135 -42.35 -13.47 -5.98
N GLU A 136 -41.33 -12.60 -5.99
CA GLU A 136 -40.86 -11.72 -4.92
C GLU A 136 -41.25 -12.10 -3.47
N THR A 137 -40.83 -13.27 -2.99
CA THR A 137 -40.86 -13.57 -1.56
C THR A 137 -39.45 -13.87 -1.06
N LYS A 138 -39.07 -13.15 0.00
CA LYS A 138 -37.78 -13.20 0.70
C LYS A 138 -37.30 -14.65 0.89
N VAL A 139 -36.27 -15.04 0.15
CA VAL A 139 -35.52 -16.26 0.42
C VAL A 139 -34.60 -15.99 1.60
N ASP A 140 -34.67 -16.83 2.62
CA ASP A 140 -33.80 -16.81 3.79
C ASP A 140 -32.32 -16.81 3.36
N ALA A 141 -31.66 -15.65 3.50
CA ALA A 141 -30.35 -15.33 2.95
C ALA A 141 -29.15 -16.02 3.64
N LYS A 142 -29.39 -17.05 4.48
CA LYS A 142 -28.37 -17.53 5.43
C LYS A 142 -27.51 -18.71 4.97
N GLU A 143 -27.91 -19.52 3.98
CA GLU A 143 -27.15 -20.73 3.63
C GLU A 143 -26.66 -20.84 2.18
N SER A 144 -27.29 -20.20 1.20
CA SER A 144 -26.88 -20.30 -0.21
C SER A 144 -26.61 -18.93 -0.84
N PRO A 145 -25.67 -18.81 -1.79
CA PRO A 145 -25.39 -17.55 -2.49
C PRO A 145 -26.60 -17.09 -3.34
N THR A 146 -26.74 -15.78 -3.54
CA THR A 146 -27.77 -15.22 -4.42
C THR A 146 -27.50 -15.57 -5.89
N LEU A 147 -28.52 -15.48 -6.74
CA LEU A 147 -28.36 -15.71 -8.19
C LEU A 147 -27.29 -14.80 -8.81
N GLU A 148 -27.23 -13.54 -8.38
CA GLU A 148 -26.24 -12.57 -8.84
C GLU A 148 -24.82 -12.95 -8.40
N GLN A 149 -24.65 -13.39 -7.15
CA GLN A 149 -23.38 -13.91 -6.65
C GLN A 149 -22.93 -15.15 -7.42
N LEU A 150 -23.83 -16.10 -7.68
CA LEU A 150 -23.51 -17.31 -8.45
C LEU A 150 -23.05 -16.98 -9.87
N LYS A 151 -23.73 -16.04 -10.54
CA LYS A 151 -23.35 -15.58 -11.89
C LYS A 151 -21.99 -14.89 -11.89
N ALA A 152 -21.78 -13.96 -10.95
CA ALA A 152 -20.51 -13.24 -10.82
C ALA A 152 -19.32 -14.19 -10.57
N ILE A 153 -19.49 -15.17 -9.67
CA ILE A 153 -18.46 -16.18 -9.37
C ILE A 153 -18.21 -17.07 -10.59
N SER A 154 -19.26 -17.49 -11.29
CA SER A 154 -19.14 -18.31 -12.50
C SER A 154 -18.39 -17.59 -13.61
N GLU A 155 -18.72 -16.32 -13.84
CA GLU A 155 -18.05 -15.48 -14.84
C GLU A 155 -16.60 -15.20 -14.47
N GLY A 156 -16.35 -14.86 -13.20
CA GLY A 156 -15.01 -14.64 -12.66
C GLY A 156 -14.13 -15.88 -12.81
N LEU A 157 -14.66 -17.07 -12.48
CA LEU A 157 -13.93 -18.33 -12.63
C LEU A 157 -13.60 -18.61 -14.10
N ALA A 158 -14.53 -18.38 -15.03
CA ALA A 158 -14.29 -18.58 -16.46
C ALA A 158 -13.18 -17.64 -16.98
N LYS A 159 -13.23 -16.35 -16.61
CA LYS A 159 -12.19 -15.37 -16.95
C LYS A 159 -10.83 -15.74 -16.37
N ALA A 160 -10.80 -16.22 -15.12
CA ALA A 160 -9.57 -16.63 -14.45
C ALA A 160 -8.93 -17.84 -15.16
N VAL A 161 -9.73 -18.80 -15.64
CA VAL A 161 -9.22 -19.98 -16.39
C VAL A 161 -8.70 -19.61 -17.78
N ASP A 162 -9.43 -18.76 -18.51
CA ASP A 162 -9.07 -18.36 -19.88
C ASP A 162 -7.75 -17.59 -19.94
N GLY A 163 -7.46 -16.76 -18.93
CA GLY A 163 -6.24 -15.96 -18.87
C GLY A 163 -5.00 -16.67 -18.31
N LEU A 164 -5.06 -17.97 -17.99
CA LEU A 164 -3.92 -18.69 -17.44
C LEU A 164 -2.74 -18.72 -18.42
N PRO A 165 -1.49 -18.57 -17.96
CA PRO A 165 -1.05 -18.53 -16.56
C PRO A 165 -1.16 -17.16 -15.86
N LYS A 166 -1.41 -16.07 -16.60
CA LYS A 166 -1.28 -14.68 -16.10
C LYS A 166 -2.32 -14.31 -15.04
N THR A 167 -3.47 -14.98 -15.07
CA THR A 167 -4.60 -14.75 -14.15
C THR A 167 -4.59 -15.67 -12.94
N LEU A 168 -3.45 -16.29 -12.58
CA LEU A 168 -3.37 -17.17 -11.42
C LEU A 168 -3.88 -16.50 -10.12
N LEU A 169 -3.57 -15.21 -9.93
CA LEU A 169 -4.04 -14.43 -8.78
C LEU A 169 -5.55 -14.18 -8.79
N ALA A 170 -6.17 -14.11 -9.97
CA ALA A 170 -7.60 -13.89 -10.10
C ALA A 170 -8.43 -15.04 -9.49
N PHE A 171 -7.84 -16.21 -9.28
CA PHE A 171 -8.51 -17.31 -8.57
C PHE A 171 -8.73 -17.01 -7.09
N GLU A 172 -7.81 -16.27 -6.45
CA GLU A 172 -8.00 -15.82 -5.06
C GLU A 172 -9.12 -14.79 -4.98
N ASP A 173 -9.16 -13.84 -5.91
CA ASP A 173 -10.25 -12.85 -6.01
C ASP A 173 -11.61 -13.54 -6.11
N VAL A 174 -11.74 -14.51 -7.04
CA VAL A 174 -12.97 -15.31 -7.21
C VAL A 174 -13.31 -16.09 -5.94
N CYS A 175 -12.29 -16.64 -5.25
CA CYS A 175 -12.49 -17.36 -4.00
C CYS A 175 -12.91 -16.47 -2.82
N ASN A 176 -12.64 -15.16 -2.90
CA ASN A 176 -12.94 -14.14 -1.90
C ASN A 176 -14.21 -13.32 -2.24
N MET A 177 -14.83 -13.56 -3.40
CA MET A 177 -16.09 -12.90 -3.77
C MET A 177 -17.22 -13.22 -2.77
N PRO A 178 -18.18 -12.29 -2.56
CA PRO A 178 -19.32 -12.53 -1.69
C PRO A 178 -20.10 -13.80 -2.07
N GLY A 179 -20.22 -14.75 -1.12
CA GLY A 179 -20.91 -16.04 -1.33
C GLY A 179 -20.00 -17.18 -1.83
N ALA A 180 -18.74 -16.92 -2.16
CA ALA A 180 -17.78 -17.95 -2.58
C ALA A 180 -17.42 -18.92 -1.43
N ASP A 181 -17.44 -18.44 -0.19
CA ASP A 181 -17.26 -19.23 1.03
C ASP A 181 -18.33 -20.33 1.21
N ARG A 182 -19.55 -20.09 0.70
CA ARG A 182 -20.70 -21.01 0.80
C ARG A 182 -20.75 -22.04 -0.34
N LEU A 183 -19.76 -22.03 -1.22
CA LEU A 183 -19.72 -22.88 -2.40
C LEU A 183 -18.74 -24.04 -2.21
N ASP A 184 -19.29 -25.23 -1.93
CA ASP A 184 -18.52 -26.48 -1.86
C ASP A 184 -17.70 -26.77 -3.11
N VAL A 185 -18.14 -26.27 -4.26
CA VAL A 185 -17.48 -26.43 -5.56
C VAL A 185 -16.10 -25.79 -5.61
N LEU A 186 -15.83 -24.76 -4.78
CA LEU A 186 -14.51 -24.12 -4.69
C LEU A 186 -13.57 -24.82 -3.70
N LYS A 187 -14.06 -25.78 -2.88
CA LYS A 187 -13.24 -26.49 -1.87
C LYS A 187 -12.08 -27.29 -2.49
N LYS A 188 -12.22 -27.74 -3.74
CA LYS A 188 -11.16 -28.46 -4.47
C LYS A 188 -10.22 -27.52 -5.22
N THR A 189 -10.76 -26.46 -5.81
CA THR A 189 -9.98 -25.49 -6.60
C THR A 189 -9.11 -24.60 -5.72
N ARG A 190 -9.65 -24.12 -4.59
CA ARG A 190 -8.96 -23.21 -3.66
C ARG A 190 -7.61 -23.73 -3.17
N PRO A 191 -7.45 -24.97 -2.64
CA PRO A 191 -6.15 -25.45 -2.18
C PRO A 191 -5.14 -25.63 -3.31
N ILE A 192 -5.59 -25.97 -4.53
CA ILE A 192 -4.70 -26.08 -5.69
C ILE A 192 -4.22 -24.68 -6.10
N ALA A 193 -5.13 -23.73 -6.25
CA ALA A 193 -4.82 -22.34 -6.58
C ALA A 193 -3.89 -21.71 -5.54
N ALA A 194 -4.22 -21.82 -4.25
CA ALA A 194 -3.41 -21.29 -3.15
C ALA A 194 -1.98 -21.86 -3.16
N LYS A 195 -1.83 -23.17 -3.38
CA LYS A 195 -0.51 -23.80 -3.50
C LYS A 195 0.30 -23.21 -4.67
N LEU A 196 -0.36 -22.96 -5.81
CA LEU A 196 0.30 -22.37 -6.97
C LEU A 196 0.63 -20.90 -6.76
N CYS A 197 -0.24 -20.13 -6.09
CA CYS A 197 0.07 -18.77 -5.67
C CYS A 197 1.31 -18.77 -4.77
N ASP A 198 1.32 -19.58 -3.70
CA ASP A 198 2.46 -19.69 -2.78
C ASP A 198 3.80 -19.99 -3.50
N GLU A 199 3.77 -20.80 -4.56
CA GLU A 199 4.97 -21.20 -5.30
C GLU A 199 5.38 -20.17 -6.37
N TYR A 200 4.42 -19.61 -7.10
CA TYR A 200 4.67 -18.85 -8.34
C TYR A 200 4.39 -17.35 -8.23
N THR A 201 3.83 -16.87 -7.12
CA THR A 201 3.56 -15.45 -6.90
C THR A 201 4.37 -14.90 -5.73
N ARG A 202 4.39 -13.57 -5.57
CA ARG A 202 4.88 -12.86 -4.40
C ARG A 202 3.97 -11.71 -4.04
N VAL A 203 3.91 -11.41 -2.75
CA VAL A 203 3.42 -10.13 -2.23
C VAL A 203 4.62 -9.18 -2.17
N VAL A 204 4.45 -7.95 -2.66
CA VAL A 204 5.46 -6.90 -2.62
C VAL A 204 4.82 -5.55 -2.30
N LEU A 205 5.37 -4.84 -1.31
CA LEU A 205 5.03 -3.44 -1.06
C LEU A 205 5.95 -2.53 -1.87
N LYS A 206 5.46 -2.02 -3.00
CA LYS A 206 6.16 -1.06 -3.87
C LYS A 206 6.20 0.36 -3.32
N LEU A 207 6.53 0.51 -2.03
CA LEU A 207 6.72 1.82 -1.43
C LEU A 207 7.82 2.58 -2.18
N HIS A 208 7.61 3.88 -2.39
CA HIS A 208 8.66 4.73 -2.92
C HIS A 208 9.94 4.55 -2.07
N PRO A 209 11.15 4.39 -2.65
CA PRO A 209 12.37 4.07 -1.89
C PRO A 209 12.64 5.05 -0.73
N GLN A 210 12.29 6.33 -0.88
CA GLN A 210 12.42 7.35 0.17
C GLN A 210 11.41 7.22 1.31
N LEU A 211 10.26 6.58 1.08
CA LEU A 211 9.22 6.35 2.08
C LEU A 211 9.35 4.98 2.76
N ALA A 212 10.00 4.00 2.12
CA ALA A 212 10.17 2.66 2.66
C ALA A 212 10.75 2.68 4.10
N PRO A 213 10.16 1.97 5.08
CA PRO A 213 10.58 2.06 6.47
C PRO A 213 12.03 1.60 6.66
N ILE A 214 12.46 0.58 5.90
CA ILE A 214 13.81 0.07 5.83
C ILE A 214 14.31 0.32 4.41
N LYS A 215 15.55 0.81 4.27
CA LYS A 215 16.14 1.12 2.97
C LYS A 215 16.94 -0.04 2.41
N VAL A 216 17.66 -0.73 3.30
CA VAL A 216 18.54 -1.83 2.93
C VAL A 216 18.46 -2.93 3.98
N ALA A 217 18.39 -4.18 3.51
CA ALA A 217 18.59 -5.34 4.36
C ALA A 217 19.87 -6.07 3.96
N VAL A 218 20.68 -6.47 4.94
CA VAL A 218 21.96 -7.15 4.72
C VAL A 218 21.88 -8.58 5.24
N PHE A 219 22.24 -9.54 4.38
CA PHE A 219 22.12 -10.96 4.64
C PHE A 219 23.45 -11.68 4.45
N PRO A 220 23.90 -12.50 5.41
CA PRO A 220 24.94 -13.48 5.15
C PRO A 220 24.33 -14.68 4.42
N LEU A 221 24.93 -15.11 3.30
CA LEU A 221 24.49 -16.30 2.57
C LEU A 221 24.57 -17.55 3.46
N LYS A 222 25.57 -17.61 4.34
CA LYS A 222 25.77 -18.71 5.28
C LYS A 222 26.01 -18.19 6.69
N LYS A 223 24.98 -18.28 7.54
CA LYS A 223 25.03 -17.87 8.95
C LYS A 223 26.09 -18.58 9.81
N ASN A 224 26.54 -19.77 9.40
CA ASN A 224 27.54 -20.56 10.12
C ASN A 224 28.99 -20.25 9.70
N GLU A 225 29.21 -19.35 8.74
CA GLU A 225 30.55 -18.91 8.33
C GLU A 225 30.86 -17.57 8.99
N PRO A 226 31.72 -17.52 10.03
CA PRO A 226 31.95 -16.30 10.81
C PRO A 226 32.47 -15.13 9.96
N ARG A 227 33.33 -15.41 8.96
CA ARG A 227 33.90 -14.38 8.08
C ARG A 227 32.84 -13.66 7.25
N ILE A 228 31.86 -14.40 6.73
CA ILE A 228 30.74 -13.81 5.97
C ILE A 228 29.86 -12.97 6.90
N VAL A 229 29.55 -13.49 8.10
CA VAL A 229 28.73 -12.79 9.09
C VAL A 229 29.40 -11.50 9.55
N GLU A 230 30.72 -11.51 9.76
CA GLU A 230 31.50 -10.34 10.15
C GLU A 230 31.46 -9.25 9.07
N VAL A 231 31.68 -9.63 7.80
CA VAL A 231 31.57 -8.69 6.66
C VAL A 231 30.16 -8.11 6.55
N ALA A 232 29.11 -8.94 6.67
CA ALA A 232 27.73 -8.47 6.64
C ALA A 232 27.40 -7.47 7.76
N LYS A 233 27.86 -7.75 8.98
CA LYS A 233 27.69 -6.83 10.12
C LYS A 233 28.48 -5.54 9.93
N LYS A 234 29.68 -5.62 9.37
CA LYS A 234 30.50 -4.45 9.03
C LYS A 234 29.81 -3.56 7.98
N ILE A 235 29.33 -4.14 6.88
CA ILE A 235 28.58 -3.40 5.85
C ILE A 235 27.38 -2.69 6.46
N ARG A 236 26.61 -3.38 7.31
CA ARG A 236 25.51 -2.74 8.04
C ARG A 236 26.00 -1.54 8.85
N HIS A 237 27.07 -1.71 9.63
CA HIS A 237 27.61 -0.64 10.47
C HIS A 237 28.06 0.58 9.65
N ASP A 238 28.80 0.34 8.56
CA ASP A 238 29.37 1.38 7.71
C ASP A 238 28.29 2.19 6.97
N LEU A 239 27.16 1.56 6.63
CA LEU A 239 26.06 2.20 5.91
C LEU A 239 24.97 2.80 6.83
N GLN A 240 24.92 2.40 8.11
CA GLN A 240 23.93 2.86 9.10
C GLN A 240 23.88 4.40 9.29
N PRO A 241 24.98 5.16 9.18
CA PRO A 241 24.94 6.63 9.28
C PRO A 241 24.12 7.31 8.18
N TYR A 242 23.99 6.67 7.01
CA TYR A 242 23.36 7.26 5.83
C TYR A 242 21.93 6.75 5.61
N LEU A 243 21.64 5.52 6.02
CA LEU A 243 20.40 4.82 5.67
C LEU A 243 19.86 4.00 6.85
N ARG A 244 18.54 3.75 6.84
CA ARG A 244 17.96 2.78 7.76
C ARG A 244 18.19 1.36 7.25
N ILE A 245 19.03 0.63 7.98
CA ILE A 245 19.51 -0.69 7.56
C ILE A 245 19.22 -1.74 8.62
N VAL A 246 18.85 -2.94 8.16
CA VAL A 246 18.68 -4.12 8.98
C VAL A 246 19.66 -5.22 8.58
N TYR A 247 20.01 -6.06 9.54
CA TYR A 247 20.74 -7.30 9.32
C TYR A 247 19.81 -8.46 9.68
N ASP A 248 19.81 -9.52 8.88
CA ASP A 248 19.00 -10.71 9.15
C ASP A 248 19.73 -11.99 8.69
N ASP A 249 19.87 -12.95 9.58
CA ASP A 249 20.43 -14.29 9.33
C ASP A 249 19.51 -15.41 9.83
N THR A 250 18.25 -15.07 10.14
CA THR A 250 17.30 -15.96 10.81
C THR A 250 16.83 -17.11 9.91
N ALA A 251 16.87 -16.92 8.59
CA ALA A 251 16.35 -17.87 7.61
C ALA A 251 17.26 -17.99 6.37
N GLY A 252 16.90 -18.93 5.48
CA GLY A 252 17.54 -19.02 4.16
C GLY A 252 17.22 -17.79 3.30
N ILE A 253 18.14 -17.48 2.38
CA ILE A 253 18.12 -16.23 1.61
C ILE A 253 16.80 -15.96 0.86
N GLY A 254 16.18 -16.99 0.28
CA GLY A 254 14.90 -16.85 -0.41
C GLY A 254 13.78 -16.34 0.50
N LYS A 255 13.70 -16.87 1.74
CA LYS A 255 12.70 -16.43 2.73
C LYS A 255 12.98 -15.00 3.21
N LEU A 256 14.26 -14.63 3.33
CA LEU A 256 14.65 -13.28 3.70
C LEU A 256 14.26 -12.27 2.61
N TYR A 257 14.48 -12.59 1.32
CA TYR A 257 14.00 -11.74 0.23
C TYR A 257 12.49 -11.57 0.23
N ARG A 258 11.71 -12.67 0.39
CA ARG A 258 10.24 -12.58 0.47
C ARG A 258 9.78 -11.67 1.60
N ARG A 259 10.37 -11.80 2.79
CA ARG A 259 10.08 -10.93 3.94
C ARG A 259 10.34 -9.45 3.63
N GLN A 260 11.41 -9.15 2.91
CA GLN A 260 11.75 -7.77 2.56
C GLN A 260 10.87 -7.19 1.47
N ASP A 261 10.48 -8.01 0.49
CA ASP A 261 9.51 -7.62 -0.54
C ASP A 261 8.16 -7.28 0.13
N GLU A 262 7.69 -8.11 1.07
CA GLU A 262 6.43 -7.91 1.82
C GLU A 262 6.41 -6.62 2.66
N ILE A 263 7.55 -6.18 3.21
CA ILE A 263 7.64 -4.93 4.00
C ILE A 263 8.16 -3.74 3.18
N GLY A 264 8.40 -3.95 1.88
CA GLY A 264 8.74 -2.92 0.91
C GLY A 264 10.14 -2.36 0.99
N THR A 265 11.10 -3.12 1.51
CA THR A 265 12.53 -2.73 1.53
C THR A 265 13.07 -2.72 0.09
N PRO A 266 13.58 -1.59 -0.42
CA PRO A 266 13.93 -1.46 -1.84
C PRO A 266 15.19 -2.23 -2.25
N PHE A 267 16.16 -2.39 -1.34
CA PHE A 267 17.44 -3.06 -1.65
C PHE A 267 17.79 -4.14 -0.63
N CYS A 268 18.26 -5.27 -1.11
CA CYS A 268 18.83 -6.33 -0.29
C CYS A 268 20.28 -6.59 -0.69
N ILE A 269 21.19 -6.64 0.27
CA ILE A 269 22.60 -6.98 0.08
C ILE A 269 22.83 -8.39 0.56
N THR A 270 23.41 -9.23 -0.29
CA THR A 270 23.85 -10.57 0.09
C THR A 270 25.36 -10.65 0.09
N VAL A 271 25.91 -11.11 1.22
CA VAL A 271 27.33 -11.38 1.41
C VAL A 271 27.55 -12.88 1.25
N ASP A 272 28.38 -13.27 0.29
CA ASP A 272 28.67 -14.65 -0.07
C ASP A 272 30.16 -14.97 0.06
N PHE A 273 30.56 -16.18 -0.33
CA PHE A 273 31.96 -16.59 -0.29
C PHE A 273 32.83 -15.78 -1.26
N GLN A 274 32.29 -15.44 -2.44
CA GLN A 274 33.00 -14.65 -3.45
C GLN A 274 33.34 -13.25 -2.92
N THR A 275 32.49 -12.69 -2.06
CA THR A 275 32.74 -11.42 -1.37
C THR A 275 34.07 -11.41 -0.63
N LEU A 276 34.48 -12.55 -0.05
CA LEU A 276 35.75 -12.67 0.69
C LEU A 276 36.98 -12.64 -0.24
N GLU A 277 36.78 -12.87 -1.53
CA GLU A 277 37.83 -12.91 -2.54
C GLU A 277 37.93 -11.57 -3.30
N ASP A 278 36.78 -11.00 -3.70
CA ASP A 278 36.73 -9.85 -4.61
C ASP A 278 36.24 -8.53 -3.98
N ASN A 279 35.85 -8.54 -2.69
CA ASN A 279 35.28 -7.39 -1.99
C ASN A 279 34.06 -6.75 -2.69
N THR A 280 33.30 -7.55 -3.44
CA THR A 280 32.03 -7.16 -4.03
C THR A 280 30.89 -7.93 -3.39
N VAL A 281 29.70 -7.31 -3.33
CA VAL A 281 28.48 -7.94 -2.80
C VAL A 281 27.39 -7.92 -3.84
N THR A 282 26.43 -8.81 -3.68
CA THR A 282 25.25 -8.86 -4.55
C THR A 282 24.18 -7.94 -4.00
N VAL A 283 23.79 -6.92 -4.78
CA VAL A 283 22.67 -6.03 -4.48
C VAL A 283 21.48 -6.47 -5.31
N ARG A 284 20.38 -6.84 -4.65
CA ARG A 284 19.09 -7.16 -5.27
C ARG A 284 18.15 -5.97 -5.12
N GLU A 285 17.55 -5.54 -6.21
CA GLU A 285 16.50 -4.52 -6.24
C GLU A 285 15.10 -5.19 -6.16
N ARG A 286 14.19 -4.58 -5.39
CA ARG A 286 12.88 -5.12 -5.04
C ARG A 286 11.95 -5.29 -6.26
N ASP A 287 11.77 -4.23 -7.06
CA ASP A 287 10.73 -4.16 -8.08
C ASP A 287 11.05 -5.04 -9.29
N THR A 288 12.26 -4.89 -9.83
CA THR A 288 12.78 -5.62 -11.00
C THR A 288 13.31 -7.01 -10.67
N MET A 289 13.58 -7.29 -9.39
CA MET A 289 14.25 -8.51 -8.91
C MET A 289 15.68 -8.70 -9.47
N GLN A 290 16.23 -7.70 -10.15
CA GLN A 290 17.57 -7.78 -10.73
C GLN A 290 18.63 -7.80 -9.63
N GLN A 291 19.71 -8.54 -9.92
CA GLN A 291 20.85 -8.69 -9.04
C GLN A 291 22.10 -8.16 -9.76
N GLU A 292 22.84 -7.29 -9.09
CA GLU A 292 24.09 -6.73 -9.60
C GLU A 292 25.21 -6.89 -8.55
N ARG A 293 26.45 -7.00 -9.02
CA ARG A 293 27.63 -7.05 -8.15
C ARG A 293 28.19 -5.64 -7.99
N VAL A 294 28.28 -5.18 -6.74
CA VAL A 294 28.75 -3.82 -6.41
C VAL A 294 29.92 -3.92 -5.44
N ALA A 295 30.98 -3.15 -5.69
CA ALA A 295 32.11 -3.06 -4.77
C ALA A 295 31.67 -2.47 -3.43
N ILE A 296 32.14 -3.05 -2.31
CA ILE A 296 31.76 -2.60 -0.96
C ILE A 296 32.06 -1.10 -0.76
N THR A 297 33.16 -0.60 -1.33
CA THR A 297 33.57 0.80 -1.25
C THR A 297 32.61 1.78 -1.92
N GLN A 298 31.79 1.31 -2.88
CA GLN A 298 30.85 2.13 -3.66
C GLN A 298 29.40 1.98 -3.19
N LEU A 299 29.13 1.13 -2.20
CA LEU A 299 27.77 0.81 -1.77
C LEU A 299 26.99 2.05 -1.31
N ALA A 300 27.60 2.90 -0.49
CA ALA A 300 26.92 4.09 0.03
C ALA A 300 26.46 5.01 -1.12
N SER A 301 27.39 5.40 -2.00
CA SER A 301 27.10 6.23 -3.18
C SER A 301 26.05 5.60 -4.09
N HIS A 302 26.19 4.31 -4.37
CA HIS A 302 25.30 3.59 -5.27
C HIS A 302 23.87 3.56 -4.71
N LEU A 303 23.71 3.20 -3.43
CA LEU A 303 22.40 3.09 -2.79
C LEU A 303 21.73 4.45 -2.59
N CYS A 304 22.47 5.46 -2.13
CA CYS A 304 21.92 6.81 -1.97
C CYS A 304 21.45 7.38 -3.31
N GLN A 305 22.22 7.20 -4.39
CA GLN A 305 21.82 7.62 -5.72
C GLN A 305 20.53 6.92 -6.17
N LYS A 306 20.43 5.60 -5.99
CA LYS A 306 19.22 4.84 -6.36
C LYS A 306 17.99 5.20 -5.54
N ILE A 307 18.16 5.58 -4.27
CA ILE A 307 17.07 6.03 -3.40
C ILE A 307 16.71 7.51 -3.68
N GLY A 308 17.59 8.27 -4.35
CA GLY A 308 17.42 9.70 -4.57
C GLY A 308 17.76 10.54 -3.35
N LEU A 309 18.71 10.07 -2.52
CA LEU A 309 19.23 10.79 -1.37
C LEU A 309 20.61 11.37 -1.72
N SER A 310 20.85 12.61 -1.29
CA SER A 310 22.18 13.23 -1.41
C SER A 310 23.08 12.76 -0.26
N ILE A 311 24.30 12.34 -0.59
CA ILE A 311 25.34 12.11 0.42
C ILE A 311 25.94 13.49 0.73
N PHE A 312 25.86 13.89 2.00
CA PHE A 312 26.51 15.11 2.50
C PHE A 312 28.00 14.85 2.73
#